data_AF-A0A1V1TGB3-F1
#
_entry.id   AF-A0A1V1TGB3-F1
#
_cell.length_a   1.000
_cell.length_b   1.000
_cell.length_c   1.000
_cell.angle_alpha   90.00
_cell.angle_beta   90.00
_cell.angle_gamma   90.00
#
_symmetry.space_group_name_H-M   'P 1'
#
loop_
_entity.id
_entity.type
_entity.pdbx_description
1 polymer ?
#
loop_
_entity_poly.entity_id
_entity_poly.type
_entity_poly.pdbx_seq_one_letter_code
_entity_poly.pdbx_strand_id
1 'polypeptide(L)'
;MTRQIVYSVALGVFVCTTALTLTSLMTTHWVTYSVTASTGATFSKHLGLHESCSSVADPKCRPFPSEDDCRDYKTFCSLWRSSGFLLTFATIVELATLVSFLVVLAGGKFKREGGWKLIGSFLLADAVVEFASMGIVAWLFDNDSQFVVPGWALDYSFYLCTFSAGVSVLLAAVLAASAFVLPPEDDYETLEDPLDS
;
A
#
# COMPACT_ATOMS: atom_id res chain seq x y z
N MET A 1 -21.70 -1.33 -21.31
CA MET A 1 -22.01 -0.13 -20.48
C MET A 1 -21.78 -0.39 -18.98
N THR A 2 -22.43 -1.39 -18.37
CA THR A 2 -22.33 -1.64 -16.91
C THR A 2 -20.90 -1.93 -16.44
N ARG A 3 -20.13 -2.71 -17.22
CA ARG A 3 -18.72 -3.02 -16.91
C ARG A 3 -17.84 -1.76 -16.90
N GLN A 4 -18.08 -0.81 -17.80
CA GLN A 4 -17.33 0.45 -17.84
C GLN A 4 -17.53 1.26 -16.55
N ILE A 5 -18.77 1.38 -16.06
CA ILE A 5 -19.06 2.08 -14.80
C ILE A 5 -18.33 1.41 -13.64
N VAL A 6 -18.34 0.08 -13.57
CA VAL A 6 -17.62 -0.67 -12.52
C VAL A 6 -16.13 -0.34 -12.53
N TYR A 7 -15.46 -0.41 -13.69
CA TYR A 7 -14.04 -0.07 -13.79
C TYR A 7 -13.76 1.41 -13.51
N SER A 8 -14.64 2.33 -13.91
CA SER A 8 -14.47 3.76 -13.63
C SER A 8 -14.60 4.08 -12.14
N VAL A 9 -15.56 3.48 -11.45
CA VAL A 9 -15.72 3.62 -9.99
C VAL A 9 -14.54 2.97 -9.27
N ALA A 10 -14.16 1.75 -9.67
CA ALA A 10 -13.00 1.06 -9.10
C ALA A 10 -11.71 1.86 -9.29
N LEU A 11 -11.50 2.47 -10.46
CA LEU A 11 -10.37 3.37 -10.70
C LEU A 11 -10.40 4.57 -9.75
N GLY A 12 -11.55 5.23 -9.58
CA GLY A 12 -11.67 6.36 -8.66
C GLY A 12 -11.32 6.01 -7.21
N VAL A 13 -11.83 4.87 -6.73
CA VAL A 13 -11.49 4.34 -5.40
C VAL A 13 -10.00 4.00 -5.32
N PHE A 14 -9.45 3.35 -6.35
CA PHE A 14 -8.04 2.95 -6.36
C PHE A 14 -7.08 4.15 -6.41
N VAL A 15 -7.44 5.24 -7.08
CA VAL A 15 -6.67 6.50 -7.01
C VAL A 15 -6.60 7.02 -5.57
N CYS A 16 -7.71 6.96 -4.83
CA CYS A 16 -7.70 7.30 -3.40
C CYS A 16 -6.82 6.33 -2.61
N THR A 17 -6.90 5.02 -2.88
CA THR A 17 -6.03 4.00 -2.28
C THR A 17 -4.55 4.33 -2.46
N THR A 18 -4.11 4.57 -3.70
CA THR A 18 -2.71 4.95 -4.01
C THR A 18 -2.28 6.22 -3.29
N ALA A 19 -3.18 7.21 -3.13
CA ALA A 19 -2.87 8.42 -2.38
C ALA A 19 -2.66 8.14 -0.88
N LEU A 20 -3.39 7.19 -0.29
CA LEU A 20 -3.21 6.76 1.09
C LEU A 20 -1.86 6.04 1.27
N THR A 21 -1.52 5.13 0.36
CA THR A 21 -0.23 4.42 0.36
C THR A 21 0.94 5.37 0.22
N LEU A 22 0.88 6.33 -0.72
CA LEU A 22 1.89 7.38 -0.88
C LEU A 22 2.01 8.28 0.36
N THR A 23 0.88 8.67 0.95
CA THR A 23 0.87 9.46 2.20
C THR A 23 1.56 8.67 3.31
N SER A 24 1.26 7.38 3.42
CA SER A 24 1.90 6.50 4.39
C SER A 24 3.42 6.39 4.17
N LEU A 25 3.88 6.25 2.92
CA LEU A 25 5.30 6.16 2.57
C LEU A 25 6.07 7.46 2.89
N MET A 26 5.47 8.63 2.62
CA MET A 26 6.15 9.92 2.72
C MET A 26 6.11 10.54 4.13
N THR A 27 5.24 10.05 5.01
CA THR A 27 5.08 10.61 6.37
C THR A 27 5.86 9.81 7.41
N THR A 28 6.28 10.49 8.47
CA THR A 28 7.09 9.89 9.55
C THR A 28 6.26 9.33 10.71
N HIS A 29 4.98 9.02 10.47
CA HIS A 29 4.01 8.65 11.50
C HIS A 29 3.60 7.18 11.41
N TRP A 30 4.59 6.31 11.21
CA TRP A 30 4.37 4.88 11.35
C TRP A 30 4.33 4.48 12.82
N VAL A 31 5.29 4.99 13.58
CA VAL A 31 5.37 4.77 15.02
C VAL A 31 5.77 6.09 15.69
N THR A 32 4.99 6.51 16.67
CA THR A 32 5.21 7.75 17.41
C THR A 32 5.51 7.45 18.86
N TYR A 33 6.49 8.16 19.40
CA TYR A 33 6.82 8.22 20.81
C TYR A 33 6.43 9.58 21.36
N SER A 34 5.72 9.62 22.48
CA SER A 34 5.44 10.87 23.20
C SER A 34 5.46 10.67 24.71
N VAL A 35 6.21 11.52 25.42
CA VAL A 35 6.25 11.53 26.88
C VAL A 35 6.30 12.95 27.42
N THR A 36 5.68 13.17 28.58
CA THR A 36 5.73 14.43 29.32
C THR A 36 6.65 14.27 30.51
N ALA A 37 7.74 15.04 30.57
CA ALA A 37 8.65 15.04 31.70
C ALA A 37 8.00 15.69 32.94
N SER A 38 8.54 15.39 34.12
CA SER A 38 8.12 16.01 35.40
C SER A 38 8.29 17.54 35.42
N THR A 39 9.13 18.08 34.54
CA THR A 39 9.33 19.52 34.32
C THR A 39 8.22 20.18 33.47
N GLY A 40 7.28 19.40 32.95
CA GLY A 40 6.20 19.86 32.06
C GLY A 40 6.58 19.90 30.56
N ALA A 41 7.83 19.59 30.20
CA ALA A 41 8.26 19.53 28.81
C ALA A 41 7.78 18.23 28.12
N THR A 42 7.22 18.34 26.91
CA THR A 42 6.80 17.20 26.09
C THR A 42 7.86 16.85 25.07
N PHE A 43 8.30 15.59 25.06
CA PHE A 43 9.24 15.07 24.09
C PHE A 43 8.52 14.13 23.13
N SER A 44 8.56 14.46 21.84
CA SER A 44 8.06 13.61 20.76
C SER A 44 9.16 13.13 19.82
N LYS A 45 9.00 11.91 19.33
CA LYS A 45 9.79 11.31 18.26
C LYS A 45 8.87 10.56 17.32
N HIS A 46 9.01 10.78 16.02
CA HIS A 46 8.19 10.19 14.95
C HIS A 46 9.10 9.36 14.06
N LEU A 47 8.76 8.09 13.87
CA LEU A 47 9.47 7.17 13.00
C LEU A 47 8.66 6.92 11.72
N GLY A 48 9.24 7.28 10.59
CA GLY A 48 8.83 6.81 9.27
C GLY A 48 9.65 5.62 8.80
N LEU A 49 9.39 5.18 7.58
CA LEU A 49 10.13 4.09 6.95
C LEU A 49 11.54 4.49 6.52
N HIS A 50 11.74 5.75 6.11
CA HIS A 50 13.01 6.26 5.57
C HIS A 50 13.60 7.43 6.37
N GLU A 51 12.80 8.05 7.24
CA GLU A 51 13.19 9.23 7.99
C GLU A 51 12.64 9.16 9.41
N SER A 52 13.36 9.73 10.37
CA SER A 52 12.90 9.90 11.74
C SER A 52 13.03 11.36 12.14
N CYS A 53 12.03 11.87 12.86
CA CYS A 53 12.00 13.24 13.35
C CYS A 53 11.89 13.25 14.87
N SER A 54 12.60 14.16 15.54
CA SER A 54 12.58 14.33 16.99
C SER A 54 12.48 15.81 17.37
N SER A 55 11.72 16.09 18.42
CA SER A 55 11.60 17.42 19.01
C SER A 55 12.89 17.97 19.62
N VAL A 56 13.84 17.10 19.98
CA VAL A 56 15.09 17.45 20.68
C VAL A 56 16.31 17.38 19.79
N ALA A 57 16.24 16.68 18.65
CA ALA A 57 17.37 16.50 17.77
C ALA A 57 17.64 17.76 16.92
N ASP A 58 18.93 18.01 16.63
CA ASP A 58 19.37 19.01 15.67
C ASP A 58 20.36 18.36 14.68
N PRO A 59 20.00 18.17 13.39
CA PRO A 59 18.74 18.58 12.75
C PRO A 59 17.52 17.79 13.25
N LYS A 60 16.33 18.40 13.17
CA LYS A 60 15.06 17.83 13.65
C LYS A 60 14.72 16.48 13.02
N CYS A 61 15.02 16.32 11.74
CA CYS A 61 14.77 15.09 11.02
C CYS A 61 16.05 14.59 10.37
N ARG A 62 16.19 13.27 10.33
CA ARG A 62 17.37 12.58 9.78
C ARG A 62 16.99 11.27 9.13
N PRO A 63 17.80 10.78 8.18
CA PRO A 63 17.62 9.46 7.60
C PRO A 63 17.52 8.37 8.68
N PHE A 64 16.58 7.44 8.47
CA PHE A 64 16.30 6.36 9.38
C PHE A 64 16.06 5.06 8.60
N PRO A 65 16.59 3.92 9.05
CA PRO A 65 17.55 3.77 10.15
C PRO A 65 18.97 4.24 9.77
N SER A 66 19.69 4.92 10.68
CA SER A 66 21.11 5.27 10.51
C SER A 66 22.04 4.14 10.99
N GLU A 67 23.35 4.24 10.72
CA GLU A 67 24.33 3.25 11.21
C GLU A 67 24.37 3.16 12.74
N ASP A 68 24.20 4.29 13.42
CA ASP A 68 24.17 4.33 14.89
C ASP A 68 22.89 3.69 15.45
N ASP A 69 21.75 3.83 14.78
CA ASP A 69 20.52 3.11 15.15
C ASP A 69 20.69 1.59 14.99
N CYS A 70 21.46 1.16 13.98
CA CYS A 70 21.69 -0.25 13.69
C CYS A 70 22.79 -0.90 14.53
N ARG A 71 23.57 -0.15 15.33
CA ARG A 71 24.83 -0.64 15.91
C ARG A 71 24.60 -1.85 16.82
N ASP A 72 23.58 -1.76 17.68
CA ASP A 72 23.21 -2.82 18.62
C ASP A 72 22.04 -3.69 18.11
N TYR A 73 21.30 -3.21 17.09
CA TYR A 73 20.05 -3.83 16.61
C TYR A 73 20.10 -4.14 15.10
N LYS A 74 21.00 -5.05 14.70
CA LYS A 74 21.16 -5.43 13.28
C LYS A 74 19.88 -6.02 12.67
N THR A 75 19.17 -6.87 13.42
CA THR A 75 17.92 -7.51 12.99
C THR A 75 16.81 -6.49 12.76
N PHE A 76 16.63 -5.55 13.70
CA PHE A 76 15.72 -4.41 13.55
C PHE A 76 15.99 -3.67 12.24
N CYS A 77 17.25 -3.32 11.99
CA CYS A 77 17.62 -2.56 10.80
C CYS A 77 17.34 -3.30 9.49
N SER A 78 17.61 -4.60 9.45
CA SER A 78 17.32 -5.39 8.25
C SER A 78 15.82 -5.42 7.99
N LEU A 79 15.03 -5.71 9.01
CA LEU A 79 13.57 -5.82 8.89
C LEU A 79 12.90 -4.48 8.57
N TRP A 80 13.31 -3.40 9.23
CA TRP A 80 12.77 -2.06 8.97
C TRP A 80 13.13 -1.55 7.57
N ARG A 81 14.34 -1.84 7.08
CA ARG A 81 14.68 -1.51 5.68
C ARG A 81 13.90 -2.36 4.69
N SER A 82 13.65 -3.64 5.01
CA SER A 82 12.79 -4.49 4.20
C SER A 82 11.36 -3.98 4.13
N SER A 83 10.75 -3.51 5.22
CA SER A 83 9.40 -2.92 5.18
C SER A 83 9.37 -1.66 4.30
N GLY A 84 10.38 -0.78 4.40
CA GLY A 84 10.49 0.40 3.52
C GLY A 84 10.63 0.03 2.04
N PHE A 85 11.44 -0.98 1.73
CA PHE A 85 11.56 -1.52 0.37
C PHE A 85 10.25 -2.11 -0.15
N LEU A 86 9.55 -2.91 0.67
CA LEU A 86 8.28 -3.51 0.29
C LEU A 86 7.24 -2.44 -0.02
N LEU A 87 7.11 -1.40 0.81
CA LEU A 87 6.13 -0.35 0.54
C LEU A 87 6.49 0.48 -0.70
N THR A 88 7.78 0.74 -0.93
CA THR A 88 8.24 1.38 -2.17
C THR A 88 7.89 0.50 -3.39
N PHE A 89 8.09 -0.81 -3.30
CA PHE A 89 7.70 -1.75 -4.34
C PHE A 89 6.18 -1.78 -4.55
N ALA A 90 5.37 -1.74 -3.49
CA ALA A 90 3.92 -1.64 -3.56
C ALA A 90 3.50 -0.42 -4.41
N THR A 91 4.06 0.77 -4.14
CA THR A 91 3.72 1.97 -4.95
C THR A 91 4.03 1.81 -6.45
N ILE A 92 5.04 1.03 -6.82
CA ILE A 92 5.32 0.72 -8.24
C ILE A 92 4.22 -0.18 -8.81
N VAL A 93 3.77 -1.18 -8.06
CA VAL A 93 2.65 -2.05 -8.43
C VAL A 93 1.36 -1.26 -8.54
N GLU A 94 1.10 -0.31 -7.63
CA GLU A 94 -0.06 0.58 -7.71
C GLU A 94 -0.07 1.42 -8.99
N LEU A 95 1.07 2.03 -9.35
CA LEU A 95 1.20 2.78 -10.60
C LEU A 95 0.98 1.89 -11.83
N ALA A 96 1.52 0.67 -11.84
CA ALA A 96 1.27 -0.30 -12.90
C ALA A 96 -0.22 -0.72 -12.98
N THR A 97 -0.88 -0.81 -11.83
CA THR A 97 -2.32 -1.11 -11.73
C THR A 97 -3.16 0.04 -12.26
N LEU A 98 -2.81 1.30 -11.95
CA LEU A 98 -3.46 2.49 -12.51
C LEU A 98 -3.36 2.52 -14.03
N VAL A 99 -2.17 2.26 -14.59
CA VAL A 99 -1.99 2.15 -16.04
C VAL A 99 -2.87 1.02 -16.61
N SER A 100 -2.95 -0.12 -15.92
CA SER A 100 -3.79 -1.25 -16.34
C SER A 100 -5.28 -0.88 -16.38
N PHE A 101 -5.78 -0.13 -15.39
CA PHE A 101 -7.14 0.41 -15.42
C PHE A 101 -7.37 1.31 -16.64
N LEU A 102 -6.44 2.22 -16.94
CA LEU A 102 -6.55 3.11 -18.11
C LEU A 102 -6.57 2.32 -19.42
N VAL A 103 -5.71 1.32 -19.56
CA VAL A 103 -5.65 0.46 -20.75
C VAL A 103 -6.94 -0.35 -20.94
N VAL A 104 -7.53 -0.85 -19.84
CA VAL A 104 -8.80 -1.59 -19.88
C VAL A 104 -9.97 -0.67 -20.24
N LEU A 105 -10.02 0.53 -19.66
CA LEU A 105 -11.09 1.51 -19.93
C LEU A 105 -11.01 2.08 -21.35
N ALA A 106 -9.81 2.44 -21.83
CA ALA A 106 -9.59 2.91 -23.19
C ALA A 106 -9.67 1.79 -24.24
N GLY A 107 -9.58 0.54 -23.80
CA GLY A 107 -9.67 -0.64 -24.66
C GLY A 107 -11.08 -0.95 -25.18
N GLY A 108 -11.13 -1.86 -26.14
CA GLY A 108 -12.39 -2.46 -26.61
C GLY A 108 -13.05 -3.37 -25.58
N LYS A 109 -14.26 -3.85 -25.88
CA LYS A 109 -15.07 -4.69 -24.98
C LYS A 109 -14.30 -5.95 -24.51
N PHE A 110 -13.50 -6.58 -25.38
CA PHE A 110 -12.64 -7.74 -25.03
C PHE A 110 -11.69 -7.46 -23.85
N LYS A 111 -11.04 -6.30 -23.82
CA LYS A 111 -10.15 -5.91 -22.71
C LYS A 111 -10.94 -5.68 -21.42
N ARG A 112 -12.18 -5.21 -21.49
CA ARG A 112 -13.04 -5.00 -20.32
C ARG A 112 -13.61 -6.30 -19.76
N GLU A 113 -13.89 -7.28 -20.61
CA GLU A 113 -14.36 -8.59 -20.16
C GLU A 113 -13.26 -9.40 -19.48
N GLY A 114 -12.02 -9.36 -20.01
CA GLY A 114 -10.89 -10.11 -19.46
C GLY A 114 -10.03 -9.34 -18.44
N GLY A 115 -10.14 -8.00 -18.41
CA GLY A 115 -9.22 -7.13 -17.68
C GLY A 115 -9.15 -7.35 -16.17
N TRP A 116 -10.23 -7.84 -15.57
CA TRP A 116 -10.32 -8.11 -14.13
C TRP A 116 -9.28 -9.13 -13.65
N LYS A 117 -8.82 -10.05 -14.52
CA LYS A 117 -7.80 -11.05 -14.15
C LYS A 117 -6.45 -10.37 -13.90
N LEU A 118 -6.05 -9.50 -14.82
CA LEU A 118 -4.79 -8.75 -14.72
C LEU A 118 -4.85 -7.73 -13.58
N ILE A 119 -5.89 -6.88 -13.58
CA ILE A 119 -6.06 -5.85 -12.55
C ILE A 119 -6.22 -6.49 -11.17
N GLY A 120 -7.07 -7.51 -11.05
CA GLY A 120 -7.26 -8.26 -9.81
C GLY A 120 -5.96 -8.92 -9.33
N SER A 121 -5.13 -9.47 -10.23
CA SER A 121 -3.83 -10.02 -9.83
C SER A 121 -2.87 -8.98 -9.28
N PHE A 122 -2.84 -7.77 -9.87
CA PHE A 122 -1.99 -6.70 -9.35
C PHE A 122 -2.50 -6.14 -8.03
N LEU A 123 -3.81 -5.95 -7.87
CA LEU A 123 -4.43 -5.54 -6.60
C LEU A 123 -4.14 -6.53 -5.46
N LEU A 124 -4.16 -7.84 -5.74
CA LEU A 124 -3.82 -8.85 -4.74
C LEU A 124 -2.32 -8.89 -4.44
N ALA A 125 -1.47 -8.76 -5.46
CA ALA A 125 -0.02 -8.70 -5.27
C ALA A 125 0.37 -7.47 -4.44
N ASP A 126 -0.22 -6.32 -4.74
CA ASP A 126 -0.11 -5.07 -4.00
C ASP A 126 -0.48 -5.25 -2.53
N ALA A 127 -1.70 -5.74 -2.25
CA ALA A 127 -2.16 -5.99 -0.89
C ALA A 127 -1.25 -6.95 -0.11
N VAL A 128 -0.74 -8.02 -0.75
CA VAL A 128 0.19 -8.96 -0.11
C VAL A 128 1.49 -8.26 0.30
N VAL A 129 2.04 -7.42 -0.57
CA VAL A 129 3.27 -6.67 -0.30
C VAL A 129 3.06 -5.66 0.82
N GLU A 130 1.96 -4.91 0.80
CA GLU A 130 1.60 -3.98 1.87
C GLU A 130 1.43 -4.71 3.19
N PHE A 131 0.61 -5.75 3.26
CA PHE A 131 0.42 -6.53 4.49
C PHE A 131 1.71 -7.18 4.99
N ALA A 132 2.63 -7.59 4.11
CA ALA A 132 3.94 -8.06 4.51
C ALA A 132 4.77 -6.95 5.18
N SER A 133 4.78 -5.74 4.60
CA SER A 133 5.43 -4.56 5.21
C SER A 133 4.83 -4.24 6.58
N MET A 134 3.50 -4.18 6.66
CA MET A 134 2.75 -3.95 7.91
C MET A 134 3.07 -5.01 8.96
N GLY A 135 3.08 -6.29 8.56
CA GLY A 135 3.38 -7.41 9.44
C GLY A 135 4.78 -7.35 10.02
N ILE A 136 5.78 -6.92 9.22
CA ILE A 136 7.14 -6.71 9.72
C ILE A 136 7.17 -5.59 10.77
N VAL A 137 6.53 -4.46 10.50
CA VAL A 137 6.52 -3.32 11.45
C VAL A 137 5.78 -3.69 12.73
N ALA A 138 4.63 -4.34 12.64
CA ALA A 138 3.88 -4.81 13.81
C ALA A 138 4.67 -5.84 14.63
N TRP A 139 5.33 -6.79 13.96
CA TRP A 139 6.19 -7.76 14.65
C TRP A 139 7.35 -7.07 15.38
N LEU A 140 8.01 -6.10 14.73
CA LEU A 140 9.06 -5.31 15.39
C LEU A 140 8.51 -4.51 16.57
N PHE A 141 7.35 -3.88 16.42
CA PHE A 141 6.70 -3.10 17.49
C PHE A 141 6.48 -3.94 18.76
N ASP A 142 6.05 -5.19 18.60
CA ASP A 142 5.77 -6.08 19.72
C ASP A 142 7.01 -6.80 20.30
N ASN A 143 8.05 -7.02 19.49
CA ASN A 143 9.17 -7.90 19.86
C ASN A 143 10.50 -7.17 20.07
N ASP A 144 10.68 -5.95 19.55
CA ASP A 144 11.93 -5.23 19.65
C ASP A 144 12.04 -4.44 20.97
N SER A 145 13.20 -4.55 21.63
CA SER A 145 13.48 -3.87 22.89
C SER A 145 13.37 -2.33 22.82
N GLN A 146 13.51 -1.73 21.63
CA GLN A 146 13.36 -0.30 21.44
C GLN A 146 11.95 0.19 21.79
N PHE A 147 10.93 -0.63 21.57
CA PHE A 147 9.52 -0.26 21.74
C PHE A 147 8.92 -0.69 23.10
N VAL A 148 9.69 -1.40 23.93
CA VAL A 148 9.27 -1.81 25.28
C VAL A 148 9.08 -0.61 26.23
N VAL A 149 9.75 0.52 25.95
CA VAL A 149 9.62 1.73 26.76
C VAL A 149 8.21 2.33 26.62
N PRO A 150 7.50 2.62 27.72
CA PRO A 150 6.18 3.25 27.65
C PRO A 150 6.20 4.58 26.89
N GLY A 151 5.23 4.78 26.00
CA GLY A 151 5.06 6.02 25.22
C GLY A 151 5.11 5.82 23.70
N TRP A 152 5.48 4.63 23.23
CA TRP A 152 5.40 4.26 21.81
C TRP A 152 3.99 3.81 21.43
N ALA A 153 3.53 4.22 20.25
CA ALA A 153 2.27 3.80 19.65
C ALA A 153 2.39 3.74 18.13
N LEU A 154 1.65 2.82 17.51
CA LEU A 154 1.41 2.82 16.06
C LEU A 154 0.56 4.05 15.70
N ASP A 155 0.96 4.76 14.65
CA ASP A 155 0.38 6.06 14.29
C ASP A 155 -0.25 6.02 12.87
N TYR A 156 -0.84 7.11 12.41
CA TYR A 156 -1.77 7.13 11.29
C TYR A 156 -1.22 6.55 9.99
N SER A 157 0.07 6.69 9.67
CA SER A 157 0.65 6.14 8.43
C SER A 157 0.47 4.62 8.38
N PHE A 158 0.63 3.95 9.53
CA PHE A 158 0.42 2.51 9.65
C PHE A 158 -1.03 2.13 9.32
N TYR A 159 -1.99 2.87 9.88
CA TYR A 159 -3.42 2.60 9.64
C TYR A 159 -3.85 2.94 8.20
N LEU A 160 -3.31 4.01 7.62
CA LEU A 160 -3.59 4.38 6.23
C LEU A 160 -3.15 3.28 5.26
N CYS A 161 -1.95 2.71 5.45
CA CYS A 161 -1.47 1.60 4.62
C CYS A 161 -2.27 0.29 4.88
N THR A 162 -2.68 0.04 6.11
CA THR A 162 -3.56 -1.11 6.40
C THR A 162 -4.90 -0.99 5.67
N PHE A 163 -5.44 0.23 5.63
CA PHE A 163 -6.70 0.52 4.96
C PHE A 163 -6.56 0.43 3.43
N SER A 164 -5.47 0.94 2.84
CA SER A 164 -5.21 0.81 1.40
C SER A 164 -5.16 -0.65 0.97
N ALA A 165 -4.35 -1.48 1.64
CA ALA A 165 -4.26 -2.92 1.36
C ALA A 165 -5.63 -3.61 1.44
N GLY A 166 -6.43 -3.28 2.46
CA GLY A 166 -7.80 -3.80 2.61
C GLY A 166 -8.71 -3.40 1.46
N VAL A 167 -8.65 -2.13 1.02
CA VAL A 167 -9.41 -1.66 -0.13
C VAL A 167 -8.95 -2.33 -1.42
N SER A 168 -7.65 -2.55 -1.64
CA SER A 168 -7.13 -3.29 -2.80
C SER A 168 -7.72 -4.71 -2.88
N VAL A 169 -7.79 -5.44 -1.76
CA VAL A 169 -8.43 -6.77 -1.70
C VAL A 169 -9.93 -6.68 -2.04
N LEU A 170 -10.65 -5.72 -1.46
CA LEU A 170 -12.08 -5.53 -1.73
C LEU A 170 -12.33 -5.21 -3.20
N LEU A 171 -11.51 -4.35 -3.81
CA LEU A 171 -11.61 -4.02 -5.22
C LEU A 171 -11.37 -5.26 -6.10
N ALA A 172 -10.37 -6.09 -5.78
CA ALA A 172 -10.11 -7.33 -6.50
C ALA A 172 -11.33 -8.27 -6.44
N ALA A 173 -11.93 -8.42 -5.26
CA ALA A 173 -13.13 -9.24 -5.07
C ALA A 173 -14.34 -8.68 -5.85
N VAL A 174 -14.57 -7.37 -5.80
CA VAL A 174 -15.66 -6.70 -6.53
C VAL A 174 -15.48 -6.85 -8.04
N LEU A 175 -14.27 -6.67 -8.55
CA LEU A 175 -13.99 -6.84 -9.98
C LEU A 175 -14.21 -8.28 -10.42
N ALA A 176 -13.73 -9.26 -9.64
CA ALA A 176 -13.97 -10.67 -9.92
C ALA A 176 -15.48 -11.00 -9.89
N ALA A 177 -16.20 -10.57 -8.86
CA ALA A 177 -17.65 -10.76 -8.76
C ALA A 177 -18.40 -10.13 -9.94
N SER A 178 -18.02 -8.91 -10.33
CA SER A 178 -18.61 -8.23 -11.48
C SER A 178 -18.42 -9.00 -12.79
N ALA A 179 -17.32 -9.72 -12.93
CA ALA A 179 -17.04 -10.50 -14.12
C ALA A 179 -17.97 -11.71 -14.28
N PHE A 180 -18.35 -12.35 -13.17
CA PHE A 180 -19.23 -13.52 -13.16
C PHE A 180 -20.71 -13.17 -13.11
N VAL A 181 -21.08 -12.02 -12.51
CA VAL A 181 -22.48 -11.62 -12.34
C VAL A 181 -23.01 -10.83 -13.54
N LEU A 182 -22.17 -10.01 -14.18
CA LEU A 182 -22.62 -9.18 -15.30
C LEU A 182 -22.65 -10.00 -16.60
N PRO A 183 -23.69 -9.84 -17.43
CA PRO A 183 -23.74 -10.49 -18.75
C PRO A 183 -22.55 -10.06 -19.62
N PRO A 184 -22.16 -10.89 -20.60
CA PRO A 184 -21.18 -10.50 -21.61
C PRO A 184 -21.69 -9.26 -22.38
N GLU A 185 -20.77 -8.45 -22.91
CA GLU A 185 -21.14 -7.36 -23.81
C GLU A 185 -21.45 -7.97 -25.20
N ASP A 186 -22.66 -8.53 -25.37
CA ASP A 186 -23.18 -9.19 -26.58
C ASP A 186 -23.10 -8.30 -27.82
N ASP A 187 -22.04 -8.46 -28.63
CA ASP A 187 -21.93 -7.84 -29.97
C ASP A 187 -20.70 -8.28 -30.78
N TYR A 188 -19.88 -9.22 -30.29
CA TYR A 188 -18.78 -9.74 -31.09
C TYR A 188 -19.32 -10.85 -31.98
N GLU A 189 -19.62 -10.54 -33.24
CA GLU A 189 -19.69 -11.56 -34.28
C GLU A 189 -18.29 -12.16 -34.44
N THR A 190 -18.11 -13.42 -34.04
CA THR A 190 -16.94 -14.21 -34.41
C THR A 190 -16.94 -14.35 -35.93
N LEU A 191 -15.95 -13.75 -36.60
CA LEU A 191 -15.72 -13.97 -38.02
C LEU A 191 -15.30 -15.43 -38.23
N GLU A 192 -15.94 -16.13 -39.16
CA GLU A 192 -15.51 -17.47 -39.57
C GLU A 192 -14.10 -17.41 -40.17
N ASP A 193 -13.23 -18.34 -39.76
CA ASP A 193 -11.86 -18.42 -40.24
C ASP A 193 -11.91 -18.90 -41.71
N PRO A 194 -11.28 -18.21 -42.68
CA PRO A 194 -11.33 -18.58 -44.10
C PRO A 194 -10.66 -19.93 -44.43
N LEU A 195 -10.18 -20.68 -43.44
CA LEU A 195 -9.65 -22.03 -43.57
C LEU A 195 -10.68 -23.13 -43.26
N ASP A 196 -11.87 -22.76 -42.79
CA ASP A 196 -12.97 -23.69 -42.47
C ASP A 196 -14.00 -23.85 -43.62
N SER A 197 -13.67 -23.38 -44.84
CA SER A 197 -14.50 -23.49 -46.07
C SER A 197 -13.96 -24.47 -47.12
#